data_AF-A0A6J6RH96-F1
#
_entry.id   AF-A0A6J6RH96-F1
#
_cell.length_a   1.000
_cell.length_b   1.000
_cell.length_c   1.000
_cell.angle_alpha   90.00
_cell.angle_beta   90.00
_cell.angle_gamma   90.00
#
_symmetry.space_group_name_H-M   'P 1'
#
loop_
_entity.id
_entity.type
_entity.pdbx_description
1 polymer ?
#
loop_
_entity_poly.entity_id
_entity_poly.type
_entity_poly.pdbx_seq_one_letter_code
_entity_poly.pdbx_strand_id
1 'polypeptide(L)' 'MLSEEHREVIAALDQLAPRQREVLVLRYWSGLSEAEIAEACGISRGAVKSTASRAIDALETIMTRTEDPR' A
#
# COMPACT_ATOMS: atom_id res chain seq x y z
N MET A 1 19.39 12.08 -2.61
CA MET A 1 18.25 12.28 -3.53
C MET A 1 17.57 10.94 -3.68
N LEU A 2 16.27 10.81 -3.37
CA LEU A 2 15.56 9.55 -3.61
C LEU A 2 15.65 9.21 -5.11
N SER A 3 15.85 7.93 -5.43
CA SER A 3 15.79 7.48 -6.83
C SER A 3 14.42 7.83 -7.41
N GLU A 4 14.36 7.98 -8.72
CA GLU A 4 13.13 8.32 -9.46
C GLU A 4 12.04 7.28 -9.22
N GLU A 5 12.40 6.00 -9.29
CA GLU A 5 11.55 4.85 -8.95
C GLU A 5 10.94 4.96 -7.54
N HIS A 6 11.73 5.38 -6.54
CA HIS A 6 11.22 5.55 -5.18
C HIS A 6 10.22 6.71 -5.07
N ARG A 7 10.39 7.76 -5.88
CA ARG A 7 9.46 8.90 -5.93
C ARG A 7 8.12 8.50 -6.56
N GLU A 8 8.15 7.67 -7.59
CA GLU A 8 6.94 7.12 -8.24
C GLU A 8 6.14 6.24 -7.30
N VAL A 9 6.80 5.36 -6.55
CA VAL A 9 6.15 4.53 -5.53
C VAL A 9 5.48 5.39 -4.46
N ILE A 10 6.13 6.44 -3.97
CA ILE A 10 5.55 7.37 -2.99
C ILE A 10 4.31 8.05 -3.56
N ALA A 11 4.38 8.55 -4.79
CA ALA A 11 3.24 9.18 -5.46
C ALA A 11 2.09 8.20 -5.72
N ALA A 12 2.39 6.93 -6.00
CA ALA A 12 1.38 5.88 -6.18
C ALA A 12 0.69 5.52 -4.86
N LEU A 13 1.45 5.44 -3.75
CA LEU A 13 0.88 5.21 -2.42
C LEU A 13 -0.13 6.30 -2.02
N ASP A 14 0.15 7.56 -2.37
CA ASP A 14 -0.76 8.69 -2.10
C ASP A 14 -2.09 8.62 -2.87
N GLN A 15 -2.17 7.82 -3.93
CA GLN A 15 -3.39 7.59 -4.70
C GLN A 15 -4.23 6.41 -4.16
N LEU A 16 -3.67 5.58 -3.27
CA LEU A 16 -4.43 4.49 -2.65
C LEU A 16 -5.52 5.00 -1.71
N ALA A 17 -6.58 4.21 -1.55
CA ALA A 17 -7.56 4.43 -0.50
C ALA A 17 -6.85 4.46 0.88
N PRO A 18 -7.28 5.30 1.83
CA PRO A 18 -6.57 5.49 3.10
C PRO A 18 -6.27 4.18 3.83
N ARG A 19 -7.24 3.24 3.85
CA ARG A 19 -7.08 1.95 4.51
C ARG A 19 -6.08 1.03 3.81
N GLN A 20 -6.01 1.07 2.48
CA GLN A 20 -5.02 0.30 1.72
C GLN A 20 -3.61 0.80 2.02
N ARG A 21 -3.42 2.12 1.97
CA ARG A 21 -2.15 2.77 2.30
C ARG A 21 -1.71 2.46 3.73
N GLU A 22 -2.60 2.63 4.70
CA GLU A 22 -2.33 2.37 6.12
C GLU A 22 -1.83 0.94 6.34
N VAL A 23 -2.52 -0.07 5.79
CA VAL A 23 -2.11 -1.48 5.90
C VAL A 23 -0.73 -1.72 5.29
N LEU A 24 -0.42 -1.12 4.14
CA LEU A 24 0.89 -1.26 3.51
C LEU A 24 2.00 -0.55 4.31
N VAL A 25 1.74 0.64 4.83
CA VAL A 25 2.69 1.40 5.65
C VAL A 25 3.04 0.61 6.92
N LEU A 26 2.04 0.11 7.63
CA LEU A 26 2.26 -0.68 8.85
C LEU A 26 3.04 -1.96 8.55
N ARG A 27 2.75 -2.62 7.43
CA ARG A 27 3.43 -3.86 7.04
C ARG A 27 4.89 -3.65 6.61
N TYR A 28 5.13 -2.71 5.68
CA TYR A 28 6.43 -2.60 5.01
C TYR A 28 7.35 -1.55 5.64
N TRP A 29 6.82 -0.49 6.24
CA TRP A 29 7.62 0.54 6.93
C TRP A 29 7.72 0.28 8.43
N SER A 30 6.63 -0.16 9.08
CA SER A 30 6.64 -0.42 10.53
C SER A 30 6.95 -1.88 10.88
N GLY A 31 7.03 -2.78 9.89
CA GLY A 31 7.38 -4.19 10.08
C GLY A 31 6.36 -5.02 10.87
N LEU A 32 5.11 -4.53 10.99
CA LEU A 32 4.09 -5.20 11.79
C LEU A 32 3.57 -6.47 11.11
N SER A 33 3.26 -7.47 11.94
CA SER A 33 2.56 -8.69 11.53
C SER A 33 1.08 -8.42 11.22
N GLU A 34 0.41 -9.33 10.52
CA GLU A 34 -1.03 -9.21 10.23
C GLU A 34 -1.90 -9.10 11.49
N ALA A 35 -1.46 -9.70 12.60
CA ALA A 35 -2.19 -9.63 13.87
C ALA A 35 -2.06 -8.25 14.51
N GLU A 36 -0.85 -7.68 14.53
CA GLU A 36 -0.60 -6.33 15.04
C GLU A 36 -1.29 -5.26 14.17
N ILE A 37 -1.30 -5.43 12.86
CA ILE A 37 -2.04 -4.55 11.94
C ILE A 37 -3.54 -4.65 12.20
N ALA A 38 -4.07 -5.86 12.39
CA ALA A 38 -5.49 -6.07 12.69
C ALA A 38 -5.91 -5.32 13.96
N GLU A 39 -5.08 -5.41 15.02
CA GLU A 39 -5.29 -4.69 16.28
C GLU A 39 -5.18 -3.17 16.11
N ALA A 40 -4.11 -2.68 15.47
CA ALA A 40 -3.90 -1.25 15.24
C ALA A 40 -5.01 -0.60 14.41
N CYS A 41 -5.53 -1.31 13.40
CA CYS A 41 -6.56 -0.81 12.50
C CYS A 41 -8.00 -1.07 12.97
N GLY A 42 -8.20 -1.91 14.00
CA GLY A 42 -9.52 -2.33 14.47
C GLY A 42 -10.29 -3.20 13.47
N ILE A 43 -9.59 -4.08 12.74
CA ILE A 43 -10.18 -4.96 11.71
C ILE A 43 -9.75 -6.42 11.89
N SER A 44 -10.40 -7.37 11.21
CA SER A 44 -10.00 -8.78 11.31
C SER A 44 -8.69 -9.07 10.54
N ARG A 45 -7.97 -10.12 10.92
CA ARG A 45 -6.79 -10.61 10.18
C ARG A 45 -7.09 -10.93 8.71
N GLY A 46 -8.28 -11.47 8.44
CA GLY A 46 -8.74 -11.71 7.06
C GLY A 46 -9.00 -10.41 6.29
N ALA A 47 -9.50 -9.37 6.96
CA ALA A 47 -9.63 -8.04 6.39
C ALA A 47 -8.26 -7.42 6.09
N VAL A 48 -7.24 -7.62 6.94
CA VAL A 48 -5.86 -7.20 6.67
C VAL A 48 -5.34 -7.85 5.38
N LYS A 49 -5.43 -9.18 5.25
CA LYS A 49 -5.00 -9.91 4.05
C LYS A 49 -5.67 -9.41 2.78
N SER A 50 -7.01 -9.35 2.78
CA SER A 50 -7.76 -8.91 1.60
C SER A 50 -7.53 -7.45 1.25
N THR A 51 -7.29 -6.59 2.25
CA THR A 51 -6.93 -5.18 2.04
C THR A 51 -5.54 -5.04 1.46
N ALA A 52 -4.56 -5.80 1.97
CA ALA A 52 -3.20 -5.80 1.44
C ALA A 52 -3.16 -6.29 -0.01
N SER A 53 -3.87 -7.37 -0.34
CA SER A 53 -3.99 -7.86 -1.72
C SER A 53 -4.54 -6.77 -2.64
N ARG A 54 -5.72 -6.20 -2.30
CA ARG A 54 -6.32 -5.12 -3.09
C ARG A 54 -5.44 -3.87 -3.19
N ALA A 55 -4.62 -3.60 -2.17
CA ALA A 55 -3.71 -2.47 -2.16
C ALA A 55 -2.56 -2.66 -3.15
N ILE A 56 -2.02 -3.89 -3.26
CA ILE A 56 -0.99 -4.23 -4.24
C ILE A 56 -1.56 -4.17 -5.65
N ASP A 57 -2.74 -4.78 -5.90
CA ASP A 57 -3.40 -4.72 -7.22
C ASP A 57 -3.67 -3.27 -7.66
N ALA A 58 -4.07 -2.41 -6.71
CA ALA A 58 -4.29 -0.99 -6.96
C ALA A 58 -2.99 -0.25 -7.25
N LEU A 59 -1.90 -0.53 -6.53
CA LEU A 59 -0.58 0.05 -6.80
C LEU A 59 -0.10 -0.30 -8.20
N GLU A 60 -0.17 -1.58 -8.59
CA GLU A 60 0.20 -2.02 -9.94
C GLU A 60 -0.58 -1.26 -11.00
N THR A 61 -1.91 -1.15 -10.83
CA THR A 61 -2.77 -0.39 -11.76
C THR A 61 -2.39 1.08 -11.84
N ILE A 62 -2.07 1.72 -10.71
CA ILE A 62 -1.67 3.14 -10.65
C ILE A 62 -0.32 3.35 -11.33
N MET A 63 0.65 2.47 -11.06
CA MET A 63 2.01 2.56 -11.61
C MET A 63 1.99 2.32 -13.12
N THR A 64 1.29 1.30 -13.62
CA THR A 64 1.14 1.08 -15.07
C THR A 64 0.50 2.27 -15.79
N ARG A 65 -0.46 2.97 -15.15
CA ARG A 65 -1.05 4.19 -15.71
C ARG A 65 -0.11 5.41 -15.68
N THR A 66 0.87 5.41 -14.77
CA THR A 66 1.87 6.48 -14.66
C THR A 66 3.01 6.29 -15.65
N GLU A 67 3.34 5.03 -15.97
CA GLU A 67 4.35 4.64 -16.96
C GLU A 67 3.94 4.89 -18.41
N ASP A 68 2.67 5.21 -18.71
CA ASP A 68 2.17 5.47 -20.07
C ASP A 68 2.57 6.89 -20.54
N PRO A 69 3.63 7.05 -21.36
CA PRO A 69 4.09 8.33 -21.85
C PRO A 69 3.42 8.56 -23.21
N ARG A 70 2.39 9.42 -23.25
CA ARG A 70 1.94 9.99 -24.52
C ARG A 70 3.07 10.71 -25.26
#